data_AF-A0A1E4TFE7-F1
#
_entry.id   AF-A0A1E4TFE7-F1
#
_cell.length_a   1.000
_cell.length_b   1.000
_cell.length_c   1.000
_cell.angle_alpha   90.00
_cell.angle_beta   90.00
_cell.angle_gamma   90.00
#
_symmetry.space_group_name_H-M   'P 1'
#
loop_
_entity.id
_entity.type
_entity.pdbx_description
1 polymer ?
#
loop_
_entity_poly.entity_id
_entity_poly.type
_entity_poly.pdbx_seq_one_letter_code
_entity_poly.pdbx_strand_id
1 'polypeptide(L)'
;MSLFNSRQPKFKMTLSIIDLVNVPIVSGYVLVKWYLKDSPKPDARGRTDHAPIRDHKVTWDYVRSAEFRIRINSDNVLSECLLVFEIYSEVGAMRHRASLGNLTINVSEHVGKEGQLARRYLLQSSKVNAVIRISIEMTQLKGETNYKVPQLKSSHLFGGIADVAEGQAKEGQSRSKSLQVDDPGFWAKLWDEVSGQNDELTPMACAESIIQGNSGWKYAPEHYEVQEVRANAKMGPPIWASLEDLRSWRVDVDKDELLQIEKTQIAGLSADNDHIVQLEASAPKHLNK
;
A
#
# COMPACT_ATOMS: atom_id res chain seq x y z
N MET A 1 44.93 12.38 25.87
CA MET A 1 43.91 13.04 25.04
C MET A 1 43.52 12.10 23.92
N SER A 2 42.27 11.67 23.87
CA SER A 2 41.85 10.52 23.04
C SER A 2 41.67 10.95 21.57
N LEU A 3 42.55 10.48 20.68
CA LEU A 3 42.54 10.68 19.21
C LEU A 3 41.46 9.84 18.50
N PHE A 4 40.29 9.63 19.10
CA PHE A 4 39.28 8.73 18.56
C PHE A 4 38.26 9.46 17.67
N ASN A 5 38.60 9.53 16.38
CA ASN A 5 37.65 9.48 15.26
C ASN A 5 36.51 10.52 15.29
N SER A 6 36.84 11.81 15.40
CA SER A 6 35.88 12.93 15.40
C SER A 6 35.01 12.97 14.15
N ARG A 7 35.58 12.58 12.99
CA ARG A 7 34.94 12.61 11.67
C ARG A 7 33.92 11.50 11.42
N GLN A 8 33.52 10.76 12.45
CA GLN A 8 32.47 9.74 12.37
C GLN A 8 31.48 9.88 13.53
N PRO A 9 30.67 10.97 13.55
CA PRO A 9 29.65 11.16 14.55
C PRO A 9 28.68 9.97 14.62
N LYS A 10 28.28 9.64 15.85
CA LYS A 10 27.35 8.56 16.18
C LYS A 10 25.94 9.12 16.26
N PHE A 11 25.02 8.48 15.55
CA PHE A 11 23.60 8.83 15.52
C PHE A 11 22.76 7.67 16.04
N LYS A 12 21.60 8.03 16.59
CA LYS A 12 20.45 7.14 16.80
C LYS A 12 19.41 7.49 15.76
N MET A 13 18.96 6.49 15.02
CA MET A 13 17.79 6.57 14.17
C MET A 13 16.61 5.92 14.86
N THR A 14 15.45 6.57 14.81
CA THR A 14 14.16 5.95 15.15
C THR A 14 13.31 5.87 13.89
N LEU A 15 13.03 4.65 13.46
CA LEU A 15 12.27 4.29 12.26
C LEU A 15 10.86 3.89 12.67
N SER A 16 9.87 4.53 12.05
CA SER A 16 8.46 4.10 12.13
C SER A 16 7.93 3.77 10.74
N ILE A 17 7.39 2.56 10.56
CA ILE A 17 6.71 2.13 9.33
C ILE A 17 5.21 2.13 9.64
N ILE A 18 4.44 2.95 8.93
CA ILE A 18 3.08 3.31 9.35
C ILE A 18 2.02 2.62 8.50
N ASP A 19 2.00 2.90 7.20
CA ASP A 19 1.04 2.29 6.28
C ASP A 19 1.58 2.17 4.85
N LEU A 20 0.93 1.30 4.09
CA LEU A 20 1.11 1.10 2.66
C LEU A 20 -0.28 1.16 2.02
N VAL A 21 -0.43 2.01 1.00
CA VAL A 21 -1.68 2.20 0.27
C VAL A 21 -1.51 1.84 -1.21
N ASN A 22 -2.63 1.71 -1.92
CA ASN A 22 -2.69 1.31 -3.33
C ASN A 22 -2.13 -0.10 -3.58
N VAL A 23 -2.44 -1.04 -2.68
CA VAL A 23 -2.09 -2.45 -2.85
C VAL A 23 -3.17 -3.12 -3.72
N PRO A 24 -2.84 -3.74 -4.87
CA PRO A 24 -3.85 -4.22 -5.83
C PRO A 24 -4.63 -5.45 -5.35
N ILE A 25 -4.03 -6.30 -4.52
CA ILE A 25 -4.64 -7.55 -4.07
C ILE A 25 -5.49 -7.25 -2.83
N VAL A 26 -6.78 -7.60 -2.87
CA VAL A 26 -7.74 -7.36 -1.78
C VAL A 26 -7.63 -8.33 -0.61
N SER A 27 -6.80 -9.38 -0.72
CA SER A 27 -6.63 -10.40 0.32
C SER A 27 -5.18 -10.88 0.47
N GLY A 28 -4.73 -11.12 1.70
CA GLY A 28 -3.39 -11.58 2.01
C GLY A 28 -2.70 -10.72 3.07
N TYR A 29 -1.39 -10.90 3.20
CA TYR A 29 -0.55 -10.20 4.18
C TYR A 29 0.62 -9.50 3.51
N VAL A 30 1.08 -8.40 4.10
CA VAL A 30 2.30 -7.72 3.66
C VAL A 30 3.29 -7.64 4.82
N LEU A 31 4.56 -7.83 4.48
CA LEU A 31 5.71 -7.76 5.35
C LEU A 31 6.73 -6.78 4.76
N VAL A 32 7.30 -5.92 5.59
CA VAL A 32 8.41 -5.05 5.20
C VAL A 32 9.69 -5.52 5.90
N LYS A 33 10.75 -5.74 5.13
CA LYS A 33 12.12 -5.90 5.65
C LYS A 33 12.90 -4.63 5.42
N TRP A 34 13.81 -4.30 6.33
CA TRP A 34 14.70 -3.16 6.18
C TRP A 34 16.10 -3.46 6.70
N TYR A 35 17.10 -2.77 6.14
CA TYR A 35 18.49 -2.82 6.61
C TYR A 35 19.27 -1.58 6.19
N LEU A 36 20.26 -1.20 7.01
CA LEU A 36 21.27 -0.21 6.65
C LEU A 36 22.36 -0.88 5.82
N LYS A 37 22.59 -0.40 4.59
CA LYS A 37 23.44 -1.04 3.58
C LYS A 37 24.85 -1.39 4.06
N ASP A 38 25.49 -0.48 4.78
CA ASP A 38 26.90 -0.61 5.21
C ASP A 38 27.05 -1.03 6.69
N SER A 39 25.95 -1.41 7.35
CA SER A 39 25.99 -1.79 8.76
C SER A 39 25.91 -3.30 8.94
N PRO A 40 26.98 -3.95 9.46
CA PRO A 40 26.94 -5.39 9.75
C PRO A 40 26.16 -5.70 11.03
N LYS A 41 25.76 -4.68 11.80
CA LYS A 41 25.16 -4.89 13.11
C LYS A 41 23.75 -5.50 13.00
N PRO A 42 23.36 -6.35 13.97
CA PRO A 42 22.03 -6.96 13.99
C PRO A 42 20.91 -5.96 14.31
N ASP A 43 21.21 -4.86 15.01
CA ASP A 43 20.25 -3.77 15.32
C ASP A 43 19.97 -2.87 14.11
N ALA A 44 20.85 -2.90 13.11
CA ALA A 44 20.77 -2.10 11.90
C ALA A 44 19.95 -2.76 10.77
N ARG A 45 19.15 -3.77 11.12
CA ARG A 45 18.24 -4.48 10.23
C ARG A 45 17.01 -4.92 11.00
N GLY A 46 15.90 -5.12 10.29
CA GLY A 46 14.67 -5.56 10.92
C GLY A 46 13.62 -5.99 9.91
N ARG A 47 12.51 -6.48 10.45
CA ARG A 47 11.30 -6.79 9.71
C ARG A 47 10.08 -6.41 10.54
N THR A 48 9.00 -6.01 9.88
CA THR A 48 7.69 -5.85 10.51
C THR A 48 7.08 -7.22 10.82
N ASP A 49 5.92 -7.23 11.46
CA ASP A 49 5.05 -8.40 11.42
C ASP A 49 4.28 -8.46 10.10
N HIS A 50 3.66 -9.61 9.84
CA HIS A 50 2.75 -9.80 8.71
C HIS A 50 1.45 -9.06 9.03
N ALA A 51 1.11 -8.05 8.24
CA ALA A 51 -0.11 -7.28 8.45
C ALA A 51 -1.11 -7.58 7.33
N PRO A 52 -2.40 -7.79 7.64
CA PRO A 52 -3.41 -8.12 6.65
C PRO A 52 -3.71 -6.92 5.76
N ILE A 53 -4.03 -7.19 4.50
CA ILE A 53 -4.54 -6.18 3.56
C ILE A 53 -6.03 -5.96 3.84
N ARG A 54 -6.43 -4.71 4.04
CA ARG A 54 -7.82 -4.26 4.21
C ARG A 54 -8.02 -2.98 3.41
N ASP A 55 -9.05 -2.90 2.58
CA ASP A 55 -9.37 -1.71 1.77
C ASP A 55 -8.16 -1.19 0.97
N HIS A 56 -7.45 -2.11 0.29
CA HIS A 56 -6.22 -1.81 -0.47
C HIS A 56 -5.09 -1.15 0.34
N LYS A 57 -5.16 -1.27 1.67
CA LYS A 57 -4.26 -0.66 2.64
C LYS A 57 -3.73 -1.71 3.61
N VAL A 58 -2.50 -1.48 4.06
CA VAL A 58 -1.87 -2.23 5.14
C VAL A 58 -1.34 -1.23 6.15
N THR A 59 -1.54 -1.48 7.43
CA THR A 59 -1.06 -0.65 8.53
C THR A 59 -0.20 -1.47 9.48
N TRP A 60 0.87 -0.85 9.96
CA TRP A 60 1.75 -1.40 10.98
C TRP A 60 1.88 -0.41 12.13
N ASP A 61 2.03 -0.94 13.34
CA ASP A 61 2.52 -0.19 14.51
C ASP A 61 3.99 -0.54 14.75
N TYR A 62 4.81 -0.30 13.73
CA TYR A 62 6.21 -0.72 13.75
C TYR A 62 7.12 0.44 14.10
N VAL A 63 7.77 0.36 15.26
CA VAL A 63 8.80 1.30 15.69
C VAL A 63 10.07 0.54 16.08
N ARG A 64 11.22 0.93 15.51
CA ARG A 64 12.53 0.42 15.90
C ARG A 64 13.58 1.52 15.92
N SER A 65 14.60 1.34 16.76
CA SER A 65 15.75 2.23 16.83
C SER A 65 17.04 1.49 16.46
N ALA A 66 17.95 2.18 15.79
CA ALA A 66 19.27 1.66 15.43
C ALA A 66 20.34 2.73 15.66
N GLU A 67 21.55 2.31 16.07
CA GLU A 67 22.67 3.23 16.29
C GLU A 67 23.84 2.95 15.35
N PHE A 68 24.27 3.97 14.62
CA PHE A 68 25.35 3.85 13.65
C PHE A 68 26.18 5.13 13.59
N ARG A 69 27.34 5.04 12.93
CA ARG A 69 28.20 6.20 12.68
C ARG A 69 28.09 6.60 11.22
N ILE A 70 28.02 7.89 10.95
CA ILE A 70 28.06 8.44 9.59
C ILE A 70 29.40 9.14 9.43
N ARG A 71 30.07 8.94 8.29
CA ARG A 71 31.36 9.57 8.02
C ARG A 71 31.16 11.01 7.57
N ILE A 72 32.04 11.91 7.98
CA ILE A 72 32.14 13.26 7.44
C ILE A 72 33.14 13.23 6.28
N ASN A 73 32.68 13.57 5.08
CA ASN A 73 33.48 13.66 3.86
C ASN A 73 34.49 14.81 3.93
N SER A 74 35.41 14.88 2.95
CA SER A 74 36.39 15.96 2.82
C SER A 74 35.75 17.35 2.84
N ASP A 75 34.57 17.48 2.23
CA ASP A 75 33.83 18.75 2.08
C ASP A 75 33.02 19.13 3.33
N ASN A 76 33.29 18.44 4.45
CA ASN A 76 32.55 18.53 5.71
C ASN A 76 31.05 18.23 5.56
N VAL A 77 30.66 17.45 4.54
CA VAL A 77 29.28 16.95 4.36
C VAL A 77 29.18 15.54 4.93
N LEU A 78 28.05 15.19 5.56
CA LEU A 78 27.78 13.80 5.94
C LEU A 78 27.74 12.90 4.71
N SER A 79 28.42 11.76 4.77
CA SER A 79 28.35 10.74 3.74
C SER A 79 26.93 10.19 3.61
N GLU A 80 26.58 9.69 2.43
CA GLU A 80 25.33 8.98 2.25
C GLU A 80 25.29 7.74 3.17
N CYS A 81 24.12 7.49 3.75
CA CYS A 81 23.86 6.31 4.55
C CYS A 81 22.52 5.75 4.11
N LEU A 82 22.54 4.63 3.40
CA LEU A 82 21.35 4.12 2.71
C LEU A 82 20.61 3.10 3.57
N LEU A 83 19.34 3.41 3.85
CA LEU A 83 18.36 2.53 4.45
C LEU A 83 17.51 1.90 3.33
N VAL A 84 17.61 0.59 3.19
CA VAL A 84 16.94 -0.18 2.14
C VAL A 84 15.72 -0.86 2.75
N PHE A 85 14.62 -0.86 2.01
CA PHE A 85 13.37 -1.55 2.32
C PHE A 85 13.02 -2.52 1.19
N GLU A 86 12.58 -3.71 1.58
CA GLU A 86 12.03 -4.73 0.69
C GLU A 86 10.62 -5.08 1.17
N ILE A 87 9.63 -4.90 0.30
CA ILE A 87 8.23 -5.10 0.61
C ILE A 87 7.77 -6.37 -0.06
N TYR A 88 7.18 -7.28 0.71
CA TYR A 88 6.72 -8.58 0.25
C TYR A 88 5.23 -8.76 0.55
N SER A 89 4.49 -9.30 -0.41
CA SER A 89 3.13 -9.78 -0.21
C SER A 89 3.12 -11.30 -0.09
N GLU A 90 2.28 -11.83 0.79
CA GLU A 90 2.04 -13.26 0.96
C GLU A 90 0.55 -13.54 0.83
N VAL A 91 0.21 -14.46 -0.08
CA VAL A 91 -1.18 -14.84 -0.38
C VAL A 91 -1.34 -16.35 -0.23
N GLY A 92 -2.51 -16.78 0.26
CA GLY A 92 -2.90 -18.19 0.39
C GLY A 92 -2.34 -18.92 1.62
N ALA A 93 -2.83 -20.14 1.86
CA ALA A 93 -2.46 -20.96 3.01
C ALA A 93 -0.96 -21.31 3.06
N MET A 94 -0.32 -21.44 1.89
CA MET A 94 1.11 -21.73 1.75
C MET A 94 2.01 -20.48 1.88
N ARG A 95 1.43 -19.28 2.08
CA ARG A 95 2.14 -17.99 2.16
C ARG A 95 3.12 -17.79 1.00
N HIS A 96 2.65 -17.96 -0.23
CA HIS A 96 3.49 -17.75 -1.40
C HIS A 96 3.95 -16.29 -1.42
N ARG A 97 5.27 -16.08 -1.30
CA ARG A 97 5.87 -14.75 -1.18
C ARG A 97 6.15 -14.17 -2.56
N ALA A 98 5.54 -13.02 -2.84
CA ALA A 98 5.85 -12.20 -4.01
C ALA A 98 6.51 -10.88 -3.56
N SER A 99 7.48 -10.40 -4.34
CA SER A 99 8.06 -9.07 -4.14
C SER A 99 7.07 -8.01 -4.64
N LEU A 100 6.66 -7.10 -3.76
CA LEU A 100 5.76 -6.00 -4.12
C LEU A 100 6.56 -4.80 -4.64
N GLY A 101 7.76 -4.58 -4.11
CA GLY A 101 8.65 -3.49 -4.51
C GLY A 101 9.75 -3.25 -3.49
N ASN A 102 10.59 -2.27 -3.75
CA ASN A 102 11.66 -1.84 -2.86
C ASN A 102 11.68 -0.32 -2.70
N LEU A 103 12.48 0.16 -1.75
CA LEU A 103 12.69 1.57 -1.51
C LEU A 103 14.06 1.75 -0.88
N THR A 104 14.83 2.74 -1.35
CA THR A 104 16.09 3.13 -0.73
C THR A 104 16.02 4.59 -0.32
N ILE A 105 16.34 4.89 0.95
CA ILE A 105 16.31 6.24 1.51
C ILE A 105 17.69 6.56 2.08
N ASN A 106 18.20 7.76 1.79
CA ASN A 106 19.39 8.26 2.45
C ASN A 106 19.04 8.88 3.81
N VAL A 107 19.41 8.23 4.92
CA VAL A 107 19.08 8.70 6.27
C VAL A 107 19.95 9.87 6.72
N SER A 108 21.07 10.15 6.06
CA SER A 108 21.88 11.33 6.40
C SER A 108 21.15 12.63 6.10
N GLU A 109 20.23 12.64 5.12
CA GLU A 109 19.38 13.78 4.79
C GLU A 109 18.41 14.14 5.92
N HIS A 110 18.08 13.20 6.81
CA HIS A 110 17.11 13.39 7.89
C HIS A 110 17.71 14.00 9.17
N VAL A 111 19.03 14.20 9.22
CA VAL A 111 19.70 14.82 10.36
C VAL A 111 19.28 16.29 10.52
N GLY A 112 18.93 16.68 11.75
CA GLY A 112 18.51 18.06 12.07
C GLY A 112 17.09 18.43 11.60
N LYS A 113 16.29 17.45 11.17
CA LYS A 113 14.89 17.62 10.77
C LYS A 113 13.94 17.01 11.79
N GLU A 114 14.26 17.21 13.06
CA GLU A 114 13.45 16.75 14.19
C GLU A 114 12.03 17.33 14.10
N GLY A 115 11.02 16.53 14.42
CA GLY A 115 9.61 16.93 14.32
C GLY A 115 9.00 16.87 12.93
N GLN A 116 9.75 16.46 11.89
CA GLN A 116 9.17 16.27 10.57
C GLN A 116 8.28 15.02 10.54
N LEU A 117 7.01 15.23 10.24
CA LEU A 117 5.98 14.18 10.15
C LEU A 117 6.33 13.12 9.09
N ALA A 118 5.68 11.96 9.20
CA ALA A 118 5.78 10.84 8.26
C ALA A 118 5.73 11.27 6.79
N ARG A 119 6.69 10.79 5.99
CA ARG A 119 6.79 11.04 4.56
C ARG A 119 6.21 9.87 3.79
N ARG A 120 5.64 10.16 2.62
CA ARG A 120 5.14 9.17 1.66
C ARG A 120 6.24 8.85 0.67
N TYR A 121 6.39 7.58 0.30
CA TYR A 121 7.38 7.14 -0.67
C TYR A 121 6.71 6.21 -1.65
N LEU A 122 6.92 6.44 -2.95
CA LEU A 122 6.47 5.51 -3.98
C LEU A 122 7.41 4.30 -4.02
N LEU A 123 6.86 3.10 -4.09
CA LEU A 123 7.69 1.91 -4.23
C LEU A 123 8.38 1.90 -5.59
N GLN A 124 9.67 1.54 -5.58
CA GLN A 124 10.50 1.33 -6.76
C GLN A 124 10.48 -0.14 -7.15
N SER A 125 10.82 -0.41 -8.42
CA SER A 125 10.82 -1.77 -9.00
C SER A 125 9.52 -2.54 -8.69
N SER A 126 8.39 -1.84 -8.74
CA SER A 126 7.07 -2.34 -8.39
C SER A 126 6.20 -2.42 -9.63
N LYS A 127 5.35 -3.45 -9.70
CA LYS A 127 4.27 -3.52 -10.71
C LYS A 127 3.07 -2.65 -10.33
N VAL A 128 3.13 -2.00 -9.16
CA VAL A 128 2.01 -1.29 -8.55
C VAL A 128 2.45 0.10 -8.11
N ASN A 129 1.54 1.07 -8.15
CA ASN A 129 1.79 2.42 -7.64
C ASN A 129 1.56 2.50 -6.13
N ALA A 130 2.10 1.52 -5.40
CA ALA A 130 1.95 1.44 -3.96
C ALA A 130 2.80 2.51 -3.27
N VAL A 131 2.22 3.16 -2.26
CA VAL A 131 2.84 4.27 -1.54
C VAL A 131 2.97 3.91 -0.07
N ILE A 132 4.19 3.94 0.46
CA ILE A 132 4.49 3.64 1.86
C ILE A 132 4.70 4.92 2.66
N ARG A 133 4.12 5.02 3.86
CA ARG A 133 4.42 6.09 4.83
C ARG A 133 5.44 5.64 5.84
N ILE A 134 6.52 6.39 5.94
CA ILE A 134 7.63 6.13 6.85
C ILE A 134 8.00 7.42 7.60
N SER A 135 8.26 7.31 8.89
CA SER A 135 8.87 8.36 9.70
C SER A 135 10.30 7.96 10.07
N ILE A 136 11.25 8.88 9.89
CA ILE A 136 12.65 8.69 10.23
C ILE A 136 13.09 9.90 11.04
N GLU A 137 13.42 9.65 12.30
CA GLU A 137 13.97 10.63 13.22
C GLU A 137 15.44 10.32 13.48
N MET A 138 16.28 11.36 13.50
CA MET A 138 17.73 11.26 13.63
C MET A 138 18.22 12.15 14.77
N THR A 139 18.78 11.54 15.81
CA THR A 139 19.38 12.25 16.96
C THR A 139 20.87 11.97 17.02
N GLN A 140 21.70 13.00 17.08
CA GLN A 140 23.14 12.84 17.28
C GLN A 140 23.43 12.45 18.74
N LEU A 141 24.16 11.36 18.95
CA LEU A 141 24.55 10.88 20.27
C LEU A 141 25.94 11.38 20.69
N LYS A 142 26.93 11.29 19.79
CA LYS A 142 28.35 11.60 20.08
C LYS A 142 29.08 12.08 18.82
N GLY A 143 30.17 12.81 18.99
CA GLY A 143 31.09 13.20 17.90
C GLY A 143 30.96 14.66 17.47
N GLU A 144 31.58 14.99 16.35
CA GLU A 144 31.65 16.35 15.81
C GLU A 144 30.28 16.83 15.30
N THR A 145 29.93 18.07 15.59
CA THR A 145 28.66 18.72 15.16
C THR A 145 28.86 19.67 13.97
N ASN A 146 30.11 19.98 13.62
CA ASN A 146 30.45 20.85 12.51
C ASN A 146 30.45 20.09 11.18
N TYR A 147 29.26 19.73 10.71
CA TYR A 147 29.06 19.11 9.42
C TYR A 147 27.86 19.73 8.70
N LYS A 148 27.87 19.62 7.37
CA LYS A 148 26.75 19.97 6.51
C LYS A 148 25.92 18.71 6.24
N VAL A 149 24.61 18.86 6.31
CA VAL A 149 23.66 17.79 6.01
C VAL A 149 23.34 17.83 4.50
N PRO A 150 23.36 16.69 3.79
CA PRO A 150 22.90 16.64 2.41
C PRO A 150 21.47 17.18 2.27
N GLN A 151 21.20 17.91 1.19
CA GLN A 151 19.87 18.41 0.93
C GLN A 151 18.90 17.26 0.70
N LEU A 152 17.67 17.40 1.20
CA LEU A 152 16.69 16.35 1.04
C LEU A 152 16.27 16.28 -0.42
N LYS A 153 16.58 15.19 -1.10
CA LYS A 153 16.15 15.05 -2.50
C LYS A 153 14.66 14.78 -2.53
N SER A 154 13.87 15.74 -3.01
CA SER A 154 12.43 15.59 -3.23
C SER A 154 12.08 14.49 -4.24
N SER A 155 13.08 13.91 -4.93
CA SER A 155 12.95 12.93 -6.01
C SER A 155 12.35 11.59 -5.60
N HIS A 156 12.34 11.23 -4.31
CA HIS A 156 11.69 10.00 -3.86
C HIS A 156 10.15 10.06 -3.87
N LEU A 157 9.56 11.25 -4.07
CA LEU A 157 8.11 11.42 -4.20
C LEU A 157 7.60 11.18 -5.63
N PHE A 158 8.47 11.28 -6.65
CA PHE A 158 8.10 11.24 -8.07
C PHE A 158 9.25 10.66 -8.91
N GLY A 159 9.50 9.36 -8.77
CA GLY A 159 10.60 8.63 -9.43
C GLY A 159 10.51 8.50 -10.96
N GLY A 160 9.93 9.48 -11.66
CA GLY A 160 9.83 9.50 -13.12
C GLY A 160 10.14 10.84 -13.80
N ILE A 161 10.19 11.96 -13.06
CA ILE A 161 10.35 13.30 -13.66
C ILE A 161 11.64 14.00 -13.21
N ALA A 162 12.21 13.60 -12.06
CA ALA A 162 13.38 14.26 -11.50
C ALA A 162 14.68 14.00 -12.29
N ASP A 163 14.80 12.86 -12.97
CA ASP A 163 16.00 12.51 -13.75
C ASP A 163 16.13 13.33 -15.05
N VAL A 164 15.04 13.97 -15.49
CA VAL A 164 15.03 14.93 -16.60
C VAL A 164 15.46 16.34 -16.15
N ALA A 165 15.35 16.64 -14.84
CA ALA A 165 15.67 17.97 -14.31
C ALA A 165 17.12 18.11 -13.84
N GLU A 166 17.81 17.01 -13.50
CA GLU A 166 19.17 17.03 -12.92
C GLU A 166 20.30 16.77 -13.94
N GLY A 167 19.97 16.61 -15.23
CA GLY A 167 20.92 16.54 -16.35
C GLY A 167 21.27 17.91 -16.92
N GLN A 168 22.05 18.74 -16.21
CA GLN A 168 22.57 19.98 -16.77
C GLN A 168 23.85 19.76 -17.60
N ALA A 169 23.85 20.39 -18.78
CA ALA A 169 24.99 21.03 -19.43
C ALA A 169 26.16 20.15 -19.90
N LYS A 170 25.98 19.52 -21.07
CA LYS A 170 27.05 19.49 -22.08
C LYS A 170 26.50 19.83 -23.46
N GLU A 171 27.02 20.94 -23.97
CA GLU A 171 26.79 21.51 -25.28
C GLU A 171 27.20 20.52 -26.38
N GLY A 172 26.25 20.15 -27.23
CA GLY A 172 26.46 19.26 -28.36
C GLY A 172 25.20 19.26 -29.20
N GLN A 173 25.26 19.95 -30.35
CA GLN A 173 24.17 20.06 -31.32
C GLN A 173 23.56 18.70 -31.63
N SER A 174 22.34 18.47 -31.16
CA SER A 174 21.42 17.52 -31.74
C SER A 174 20.05 18.15 -31.74
N ARG A 175 19.50 18.20 -32.94
CA ARG A 175 18.32 18.95 -33.34
C ARG A 175 17.07 18.27 -32.78
N SER A 176 16.85 18.37 -31.48
CA SER A 176 15.60 17.95 -30.85
C SER A 176 14.58 19.04 -31.10
N LYS A 177 13.63 18.78 -32.02
CA LYS A 177 12.42 19.59 -32.16
C LYS A 177 11.78 19.69 -30.78
N SER A 178 11.76 20.89 -30.22
CA SER A 178 10.83 21.24 -29.16
C SER A 178 9.42 20.93 -29.67
N LEU A 179 8.85 19.80 -29.26
CA LEU A 179 7.41 19.61 -29.33
C LEU A 179 6.83 20.64 -28.38
N GLN A 180 6.32 21.73 -28.94
CA GLN A 180 5.54 22.72 -28.21
C GLN A 180 4.27 21.99 -27.76
N VAL A 181 4.23 21.58 -26.49
CA VAL A 181 3.09 20.90 -25.86
C VAL A 181 2.06 21.93 -25.41
N ASP A 182 1.75 22.90 -26.26
CA ASP A 182 0.78 23.97 -26.00
C ASP A 182 -0.29 24.07 -27.11
N ASP A 183 -0.40 23.06 -27.98
CA ASP A 183 -1.50 22.96 -28.94
C ASP A 183 -2.59 22.03 -28.37
N PRO A 184 -3.76 22.55 -27.97
CA PRO A 184 -4.88 21.74 -27.51
C PRO A 184 -5.32 20.68 -28.54
N GLY A 185 -5.05 20.93 -29.83
CA GLY A 185 -5.34 19.98 -30.92
C GLY A 185 -4.39 18.78 -30.99
N PHE A 186 -3.20 18.88 -30.38
CA PHE A 186 -2.23 17.78 -30.34
C PHE A 186 -2.77 16.59 -29.56
N TRP A 187 -3.31 16.83 -28.36
CA TRP A 187 -3.90 15.78 -27.54
C TRP A 187 -5.16 15.19 -28.17
N ALA A 188 -5.97 15.99 -28.88
CA ALA A 188 -7.14 15.50 -29.59
C ALA A 188 -6.77 14.57 -30.76
N LYS A 189 -5.77 14.92 -31.57
CA LYS A 189 -5.30 14.06 -32.68
C LYS A 189 -4.63 12.78 -32.20
N LEU A 190 -3.79 12.89 -31.16
CA LEU A 190 -3.14 11.73 -30.55
C LEU A 190 -4.18 10.78 -29.95
N TRP A 191 -5.24 11.33 -29.33
CA TRP A 191 -6.34 10.52 -28.83
C TRP A 191 -7.11 9.84 -29.96
N ASP A 192 -7.42 10.52 -31.07
CA ASP A 192 -8.07 9.92 -32.25
C ASP A 192 -7.23 8.77 -32.86
N GLU A 193 -5.91 8.95 -32.93
CA GLU A 193 -4.98 7.94 -33.44
C GLU A 193 -4.89 6.70 -32.54
N VAL A 194 -4.94 6.89 -31.22
CA VAL A 194 -4.89 5.79 -30.23
C VAL A 194 -6.27 5.14 -30.04
N SER A 195 -7.35 5.90 -30.18
CA SER A 195 -8.73 5.45 -29.98
C SER A 195 -9.38 4.89 -31.22
N GLY A 196 -8.79 5.09 -32.41
CA GLY A 196 -9.29 4.60 -33.69
C GLY A 196 -9.48 3.08 -33.80
N GLN A 197 -9.23 2.32 -32.72
CA GLN A 197 -9.51 0.89 -32.61
C GLN A 197 -10.55 0.50 -31.57
N ASN A 198 -10.99 1.40 -30.68
CA ASN A 198 -11.97 1.08 -29.65
C ASN A 198 -13.07 2.12 -29.62
N ASP A 199 -14.30 1.62 -29.61
CA ASP A 199 -15.57 2.33 -29.71
C ASP A 199 -15.87 3.25 -28.50
N GLU A 200 -14.89 4.01 -27.98
CA GLU A 200 -14.98 4.84 -26.78
C GLU A 200 -15.40 6.28 -27.07
N LEU A 201 -15.91 6.98 -26.04
CA LEU A 201 -16.22 8.42 -26.14
C LEU A 201 -14.92 9.23 -26.19
N THR A 202 -14.91 10.29 -26.99
CA THR A 202 -13.83 11.26 -26.93
C THR A 202 -13.80 11.93 -25.55
N PRO A 203 -12.63 12.42 -25.08
CA PRO A 203 -12.52 13.06 -23.77
C PRO A 203 -13.48 14.25 -23.62
N MET A 204 -13.75 14.96 -24.72
CA MET A 204 -14.67 16.09 -24.73
C MET A 204 -16.14 15.65 -24.62
N ALA A 205 -16.55 14.59 -25.33
CA ALA A 205 -17.89 14.03 -25.21
C ALA A 205 -18.13 13.36 -23.84
N CYS A 206 -17.09 12.76 -23.26
CA CYS A 206 -17.10 12.24 -21.89
C CYS A 206 -17.31 13.38 -20.87
N ALA A 207 -16.57 14.47 -21.00
CA ALA A 207 -16.71 15.64 -20.14
C ALA A 207 -18.11 16.28 -20.25
N GLU A 208 -18.64 16.44 -21.45
CA GLU A 208 -19.99 16.98 -21.66
C GLU A 208 -21.08 16.06 -21.10
N SER A 209 -20.92 14.73 -21.23
CA SER A 209 -21.82 13.73 -20.63
C SER A 209 -21.89 13.90 -19.11
N ILE A 210 -20.74 14.06 -18.44
CA ILE A 210 -20.69 14.29 -16.99
C ILE A 210 -21.36 15.62 -16.61
N ILE A 211 -21.12 16.69 -17.39
CA ILE A 211 -21.73 18.01 -17.15
C ILE A 211 -23.26 17.95 -17.30
N GLN A 212 -23.77 17.08 -18.18
CA GLN A 212 -25.20 16.84 -18.38
C GLN A 212 -25.80 15.86 -17.36
N GLY A 213 -25.01 15.37 -16.39
CA GLY A 213 -25.47 14.47 -15.33
C GLY A 213 -25.46 12.99 -15.71
N ASN A 214 -24.85 12.62 -16.84
CA ASN A 214 -24.65 11.22 -17.25
C ASN A 214 -23.30 10.68 -16.73
N SER A 215 -23.09 9.36 -16.86
CA SER A 215 -21.95 8.65 -16.26
C SER A 215 -20.59 8.90 -16.93
N GLY A 216 -20.52 9.63 -18.04
CA GLY A 216 -19.29 9.83 -18.80
C GLY A 216 -18.87 8.64 -19.68
N TRP A 217 -19.63 7.54 -19.70
CA TRP A 217 -19.33 6.35 -20.49
C TRP A 217 -20.28 6.21 -21.70
N LYS A 218 -19.79 5.69 -22.83
CA LYS A 218 -20.60 5.49 -24.06
C LYS A 218 -21.75 4.53 -23.83
N TYR A 219 -21.49 3.49 -23.05
CA TYR A 219 -22.46 2.50 -22.64
C TYR A 219 -22.79 2.79 -21.18
N ALA A 220 -24.04 3.14 -20.92
CA ALA A 220 -24.54 3.16 -19.55
C ALA A 220 -24.36 1.75 -18.93
N PRO A 221 -24.08 1.66 -17.62
CA PRO A 221 -23.72 0.42 -16.93
C PRO A 221 -24.87 -0.58 -16.76
N GLU A 222 -25.91 -0.53 -17.59
CA GLU A 222 -27.07 -1.43 -17.54
C GLU A 222 -26.77 -2.89 -17.92
N HIS A 223 -25.53 -3.22 -18.30
CA HIS A 223 -25.12 -4.59 -18.62
C HIS A 223 -24.15 -5.25 -17.64
N TYR A 224 -23.52 -4.52 -16.71
CA TYR A 224 -22.66 -5.16 -15.70
C TYR A 224 -23.38 -5.41 -14.37
N GLU A 225 -24.28 -4.51 -13.94
CA GLU A 225 -24.98 -4.67 -12.65
C GLU A 225 -26.02 -5.80 -12.65
N VAL A 226 -26.59 -6.14 -13.81
CA VAL A 226 -27.67 -7.13 -13.88
C VAL A 226 -27.17 -8.58 -13.75
N GLN A 227 -25.90 -8.87 -14.05
CA GLN A 227 -25.35 -10.23 -13.90
C GLN A 227 -24.86 -10.52 -12.48
N GLU A 228 -24.23 -9.55 -11.82
CA GLU A 228 -23.71 -9.73 -10.47
C GLU A 228 -24.83 -9.79 -9.43
N VAL A 229 -25.88 -8.97 -9.59
CA VAL A 229 -27.07 -9.01 -8.73
C VAL A 229 -27.87 -10.31 -8.92
N ARG A 230 -27.99 -10.83 -10.15
CA ARG A 230 -28.66 -12.12 -10.40
C ARG A 230 -27.85 -13.33 -9.95
N ALA A 231 -26.53 -13.25 -9.96
CA ALA A 231 -25.65 -14.29 -9.42
C ALA A 231 -25.72 -14.34 -7.89
N ASN A 232 -25.72 -13.17 -7.24
CA ASN A 232 -25.84 -13.05 -5.78
C ASN A 232 -27.23 -13.39 -5.26
N ALA A 233 -28.31 -13.06 -6.00
CA ALA A 233 -29.68 -13.43 -5.64
C ALA A 233 -29.92 -14.95 -5.62
N LYS A 234 -29.13 -15.75 -6.37
CA LYS A 234 -29.24 -17.22 -6.39
C LYS A 234 -28.49 -17.92 -5.25
N MET A 235 -27.57 -17.24 -4.56
CA MET A 235 -26.70 -17.87 -3.56
C MET A 235 -27.22 -17.74 -2.12
N GLY A 236 -28.26 -16.93 -1.89
CA GLY A 236 -28.74 -16.61 -0.54
C GLY A 236 -27.68 -15.86 0.28
N PRO A 237 -28.07 -15.25 1.41
CA PRO A 237 -27.10 -14.64 2.30
C PRO A 237 -26.21 -15.73 2.91
N PRO A 238 -24.88 -15.51 3.02
CA PRO A 238 -23.99 -16.46 3.67
C PRO A 238 -24.38 -16.62 5.15
N ILE A 239 -24.21 -17.84 5.69
CA ILE A 239 -24.68 -18.26 7.02
C ILE A 239 -24.09 -17.41 8.17
N TRP A 240 -23.01 -16.68 7.91
CA TRP A 240 -22.32 -15.82 8.87
C TRP A 240 -22.70 -14.33 8.80
N ALA A 241 -23.63 -13.93 7.91
CA ALA A 241 -24.04 -12.54 7.76
C ALA A 241 -24.77 -12.01 9.01
N SER A 242 -24.46 -10.78 9.42
CA SER A 242 -25.09 -10.17 10.59
C SER A 242 -26.50 -9.66 10.28
N LEU A 243 -27.31 -9.40 11.31
CA LEU A 243 -28.69 -8.91 11.17
C LEU A 243 -28.78 -7.53 10.50
N GLU A 244 -27.70 -6.74 10.54
CA GLU A 244 -27.60 -5.43 9.88
C GLU A 244 -27.23 -5.58 8.40
N ASP A 245 -26.39 -6.57 8.06
CA ASP A 245 -26.07 -6.93 6.67
C ASP A 245 -27.30 -7.42 5.90
N LEU A 246 -28.16 -8.18 6.58
CA LEU A 246 -29.44 -8.66 6.02
C LEU A 246 -30.45 -7.54 5.74
N ARG A 247 -30.36 -6.41 6.44
CA ARG A 247 -31.26 -5.24 6.23
C ARG A 247 -30.81 -4.38 5.06
N SER A 248 -29.51 -4.35 4.79
CA SER A 248 -28.88 -3.66 3.66
C SER A 248 -29.15 -4.38 2.33
N TRP A 249 -29.32 -5.70 2.36
CA TRP A 249 -29.50 -6.56 1.18
C TRP A 249 -30.91 -6.56 0.57
N ARG A 250 -31.70 -5.51 0.79
CA ARG A 250 -33.11 -5.48 0.38
C ARG A 250 -33.29 -4.80 -0.99
N VAL A 251 -33.24 -5.60 -2.05
CA VAL A 251 -34.10 -5.39 -3.23
C VAL A 251 -35.48 -5.93 -2.85
N ASP A 252 -36.55 -5.25 -3.23
CA ASP A 252 -37.94 -5.53 -2.84
C ASP A 252 -38.28 -7.04 -2.77
N VAL A 253 -38.29 -7.59 -1.55
CA VAL A 253 -38.82 -8.94 -1.26
C VAL A 253 -40.15 -8.77 -0.54
N ASP A 254 -41.17 -9.47 -1.04
CA ASP A 254 -42.53 -9.41 -0.52
C ASP A 254 -42.57 -9.82 0.97
N LYS A 255 -43.40 -9.13 1.76
CA LYS A 255 -43.42 -9.27 3.23
C LYS A 255 -43.78 -10.68 3.69
N ASP A 256 -44.53 -11.42 2.88
CA ASP A 256 -44.98 -12.77 3.20
C ASP A 256 -43.87 -13.83 3.01
N GLU A 257 -42.89 -13.59 2.11
CA GLU A 257 -41.73 -14.47 1.94
C GLU A 257 -40.72 -14.32 3.08
N LEU A 258 -40.48 -13.09 3.57
CA LEU A 258 -39.61 -12.84 4.71
C LEU A 258 -40.10 -13.55 5.99
N LEU A 259 -41.43 -13.63 6.17
CA LEU A 259 -42.05 -14.27 7.32
C LEU A 259 -41.97 -15.80 7.26
N GLN A 260 -41.83 -16.40 6.08
CA GLN A 260 -41.57 -17.83 5.93
C GLN A 260 -40.10 -18.19 6.17
N ILE A 261 -39.16 -17.35 5.71
CA ILE A 261 -37.73 -17.58 5.92
C ILE A 261 -37.38 -17.51 7.41
N GLU A 262 -37.93 -16.53 8.14
CA GLU A 262 -37.73 -16.39 9.59
C GLU A 262 -38.28 -17.59 10.36
N LYS A 263 -39.46 -18.10 10.00
CA LYS A 263 -40.02 -19.33 10.58
C LYS A 263 -39.18 -20.57 10.30
N THR A 264 -38.56 -20.66 9.13
CA THR A 264 -37.72 -21.81 8.74
C THR A 264 -36.37 -21.79 9.45
N GLN A 265 -35.79 -20.61 9.68
CA GLN A 265 -34.54 -20.45 10.43
C GLN A 265 -34.71 -20.75 11.93
N ILE A 266 -35.84 -20.34 12.52
CA ILE A 266 -36.18 -20.66 13.91
C ILE A 266 -36.47 -22.17 14.08
N ALA A 267 -37.09 -22.83 13.08
CA ALA A 267 -37.31 -24.27 13.08
C ALA A 267 -36.01 -25.08 12.97
N GLY A 268 -35.03 -24.60 12.19
CA GLY A 268 -33.69 -25.22 12.09
C GLY A 268 -32.90 -25.17 13.39
N LEU A 269 -32.97 -24.04 14.11
CA LEU A 269 -32.34 -23.88 15.43
C LEU A 269 -33.00 -24.75 16.52
N SER A 270 -34.28 -25.11 16.36
CA SER A 270 -34.99 -26.04 17.26
C SER A 270 -34.64 -27.50 17.00
N ALA A 271 -34.38 -27.89 15.74
CA ALA A 271 -34.07 -29.28 15.37
C ALA A 271 -32.66 -29.71 15.79
N ASP A 272 -31.69 -28.79 15.82
CA ASP A 272 -30.33 -29.06 16.26
C ASP A 272 -30.24 -29.29 17.79
N ASN A 273 -31.16 -28.70 18.57
CA ASN A 273 -31.20 -28.93 20.02
C ASN A 273 -31.73 -30.32 20.39
N ASP A 274 -32.64 -30.90 19.60
CA ASP A 274 -33.16 -32.26 19.84
C ASP A 274 -32.13 -33.36 19.49
N HIS A 275 -31.24 -33.09 18.53
CA HIS A 275 -30.15 -34.00 18.19
C HIS A 275 -29.02 -34.04 19.22
N ILE A 276 -28.80 -32.96 19.97
CA ILE A 276 -27.78 -32.90 21.04
C ILE A 276 -28.24 -33.66 22.29
N VAL A 277 -29.54 -33.65 22.60
CA VAL A 277 -30.09 -34.35 23.79
C VAL A 277 -30.12 -35.88 23.60
N GLN A 278 -30.19 -36.40 22.37
CA GLN A 278 -30.18 -37.85 22.13
C GLN A 278 -28.78 -38.50 22.18
N LEU A 279 -27.70 -37.72 22.03
CA LEU A 279 -26.33 -38.25 22.04
C LEU A 279 -25.75 -38.43 23.46
N GLU A 280 -26.29 -37.76 24.48
CA GLU A 280 -25.90 -37.97 25.88
C GLU A 280 -26.57 -39.20 26.54
N ALA A 281 -27.57 -39.80 25.89
CA ALA A 281 -28.30 -40.95 26.43
C ALA A 281 -27.68 -42.33 26.14
N SER A 282 -26.58 -42.41 25.35
CA SER A 282 -26.04 -43.69 24.86
C SER A 282 -24.54 -43.90 25.15
N ALA A 283 -24.05 -43.45 26.32
CA ALA A 283 -22.72 -43.83 26.81
C ALA A 283 -22.79 -45.07 27.73
N PRO A 284 -22.09 -46.18 27.42
CA PRO A 284 -22.11 -47.38 28.26
C PRO A 284 -21.32 -47.18 29.57
N LYS A 285 -21.98 -47.47 30.69
CA LYS A 285 -21.38 -47.62 32.02
C LYS A 285 -20.69 -48.97 32.14
N HIS A 286 -19.37 -49.02 32.28
CA HIS A 286 -18.65 -50.12 32.97
C HIS A 286 -17.35 -49.54 33.56
N LEU A 287 -17.24 -49.31 34.88
CA LEU A 287 -16.98 -50.23 36.02
C LEU A 287 -15.50 -50.62 36.20
N ASN A 288 -14.91 -50.02 37.25
CA ASN A 288 -13.98 -50.56 38.24
C ASN A 288 -13.37 -51.96 37.99
N LYS A 289 -12.03 -52.01 37.96
CA LYS A 289 -11.20 -52.55 39.05
C LYS A 289 -9.75 -52.13 38.89
#